data_AF-A0A531L7H6-F1
#
_entry.id   AF-A0A531L7H6-F1
#
_cell.length_a   1.000
_cell.length_b   1.000
_cell.length_c   1.000
_cell.angle_alpha   90.00
_cell.angle_beta   90.00
_cell.angle_gamma   90.00
#
_symmetry.space_group_name_H-M   'P 1'
#
loop_
_entity.id
_entity.type
_entity.pdbx_description
1 polymer ?
#
loop_
_entity_poly.entity_id
_entity_poly.type
_entity_poly.pdbx_seq_one_letter_code
_entity_poly.pdbx_strand_id
1 'polypeptide(L)'
;ILNYSMPGDLIGLQGSLMGEMQHSVEALSPMLLCLFERDALPELYRSHPGLAYDITWIAAREERMLDENLLSIGRRTALERAAYLIAFISSRARVVGLNGRTPVQIPITQQHLADTLGLSLVHTNKTIRKLIDRKLIFWRDGGCEVIDNERLKDLARWEGLSEGRRPLI
;
A
#
# COMPACT_ATOMS: atom_id res chain seq x y z
N ILE A 1 8.68 3.39 6.25
CA ILE A 1 8.13 2.46 5.23
C ILE A 1 7.65 3.28 4.03
N LEU A 2 8.05 2.92 2.80
CA LEU A 2 7.75 3.71 1.59
C LEU A 2 6.39 3.35 0.97
N ASN A 3 6.11 2.06 0.78
CA ASN A 3 4.85 1.56 0.24
C ASN A 3 4.51 0.16 0.80
N TYR A 4 3.29 -0.29 0.53
CA TYR A 4 2.79 -1.63 0.84
C TYR A 4 2.47 -2.36 -0.47
N SER A 5 3.13 -3.48 -0.72
CA SER A 5 2.87 -4.28 -1.92
C SER A 5 1.73 -5.28 -1.70
N MET A 6 0.95 -5.50 -2.76
CA MET A 6 -0.21 -6.39 -2.85
C MET A 6 -0.03 -7.34 -4.03
N PRO A 7 -0.82 -8.43 -4.12
CA PRO A 7 -0.80 -9.33 -5.27
C PRO A 7 -0.84 -8.63 -6.62
N GLY A 8 0.16 -8.98 -7.42
CA GLY A 8 0.40 -8.45 -8.74
C GLY A 8 1.16 -7.12 -8.77
N ASP A 9 1.55 -6.52 -7.64
CA ASP A 9 2.57 -5.47 -7.70
C ASP A 9 3.93 -6.06 -8.10
N LEU A 10 4.77 -5.24 -8.72
CA LEU A 10 6.12 -5.63 -9.11
C LEU A 10 7.13 -5.10 -8.09
N ILE A 11 7.99 -5.98 -7.60
CA ILE A 11 9.05 -5.65 -6.63
C ILE A 11 10.41 -5.77 -7.33
N GLY A 12 11.31 -4.82 -7.08
CA GLY A 12 12.69 -4.90 -7.58
C GLY A 12 12.94 -4.34 -8.99
N LEU A 13 11.95 -3.69 -9.61
CA LEU A 13 12.13 -3.04 -10.91
C LEU A 13 13.22 -1.95 -10.87
N GLN A 14 13.25 -1.13 -9.81
CA GLN A 14 14.28 -0.10 -9.62
C GLN A 14 15.68 -0.71 -9.63
N GLY A 15 15.91 -1.76 -8.82
CA GLY A 15 17.20 -2.44 -8.77
C GLY A 15 17.56 -3.04 -10.12
N SER A 16 16.58 -3.57 -10.85
CA SER A 16 16.78 -4.14 -12.18
C SER A 16 17.32 -3.12 -13.18
N LEU A 17 16.76 -1.90 -13.16
CA LEU A 17 17.11 -0.81 -14.08
C LEU A 17 18.32 0.04 -13.63
N MET A 18 18.55 0.18 -12.32
CA MET A 18 19.50 1.17 -11.76
C MET A 18 20.73 0.57 -11.08
N GLY A 19 20.87 -0.76 -11.04
CA GLY A 19 22.04 -1.40 -10.40
C GLY A 19 21.68 -2.09 -9.10
N GLU A 20 21.20 -1.32 -8.13
CA GLU A 20 20.97 -1.78 -6.76
C GLU A 20 19.63 -1.31 -6.20
N MET A 21 19.06 -2.10 -5.29
CA MET A 21 17.87 -1.72 -4.51
C MET A 21 18.29 -0.76 -3.40
N GLN A 22 17.65 0.41 -3.32
CA GLN A 22 17.90 1.40 -2.26
C GLN A 22 17.02 1.21 -1.02
N HIS A 23 16.20 0.16 -1.01
CA HIS A 23 15.28 -0.16 0.07
C HIS A 23 15.18 -1.68 0.24
N SER A 24 14.82 -2.12 1.45
CA SER A 24 14.49 -3.51 1.74
C SER A 24 12.99 -3.76 1.61
N VAL A 25 12.63 -5.04 1.52
CA VAL A 25 11.24 -5.50 1.48
C VAL A 25 11.07 -6.57 2.56
N GLU A 26 9.96 -6.47 3.28
CA GLU A 26 9.60 -7.40 4.35
C GLU A 26 8.23 -8.03 4.06
N ALA A 27 8.14 -9.35 4.25
CA ALA A 27 6.90 -10.08 4.11
C ALA A 27 6.02 -9.90 5.36
N LEU A 28 4.86 -9.24 5.20
CA LEU A 28 3.88 -9.07 6.28
C LEU A 28 2.88 -10.23 6.41
N SER A 29 2.86 -11.13 5.43
CA SER A 29 1.97 -12.30 5.41
C SER A 29 2.59 -13.40 4.54
N PRO A 30 2.12 -14.66 4.65
CA PRO A 30 2.49 -15.71 3.71
C PRO A 30 2.17 -15.29 2.27
N MET A 31 3.12 -15.47 1.36
CA MET A 31 3.00 -14.99 -0.02
C MET A 31 3.64 -15.95 -1.01
N LEU A 32 3.17 -15.88 -2.26
CA LEU A 32 3.78 -16.53 -3.41
C LEU A 32 4.34 -15.44 -4.33
N LEU A 33 5.58 -15.59 -4.75
CA LEU A 33 6.27 -14.66 -5.64
C LEU A 33 6.59 -15.35 -6.97
N CYS A 34 6.40 -14.62 -8.07
CA CYS A 34 6.93 -14.99 -9.37
C CYS A 34 8.27 -14.26 -9.56
N LEU A 35 9.34 -15.02 -9.77
CA LEU A 35 10.69 -14.51 -9.91
C LEU A 35 11.00 -14.29 -11.40
N PHE A 36 11.51 -13.11 -11.73
CA PHE A 36 11.98 -12.76 -13.06
C PHE A 36 13.48 -12.56 -13.02
N GLU A 37 14.18 -13.14 -13.99
CA GLU A 37 15.61 -12.89 -14.17
C GLU A 37 15.83 -11.44 -14.59
N ARG A 38 16.68 -10.73 -13.84
CA ARG A 38 16.97 -9.32 -14.10
C ARG A 38 17.46 -9.07 -15.53
N ASP A 39 18.34 -9.94 -16.01
CA ASP A 39 18.98 -9.80 -17.32
C ASP A 39 18.05 -10.14 -18.48
N ALA A 40 16.90 -10.77 -18.20
CA ALA A 40 15.87 -11.05 -19.19
C ALA A 40 14.96 -9.84 -19.45
N LEU A 41 14.94 -8.84 -18.56
CA LEU A 41 14.05 -7.68 -18.68
C LEU A 41 14.28 -6.85 -19.96
N PRO A 42 15.54 -6.54 -20.38
CA PRO A 42 15.77 -5.83 -21.64
C PRO A 42 15.28 -6.59 -22.87
N GLU A 43 15.37 -7.93 -22.87
CA GLU A 43 14.86 -8.77 -23.95
C GLU A 43 13.33 -8.78 -23.97
N LEU A 44 12.70 -8.88 -22.79
CA LEU A 44 11.25 -8.79 -22.63
C LEU A 44 10.72 -7.47 -23.22
N TYR A 45 11.37 -6.35 -22.91
CA TYR A 45 10.98 -5.03 -23.44
C TYR A 45 11.07 -4.96 -24.98
N ARG A 46 12.08 -5.61 -25.57
CA ARG A 46 12.29 -5.63 -27.03
C ARG A 46 11.33 -6.58 -27.75
N SER A 47 11.12 -7.76 -27.20
CA SER A 47 10.37 -8.84 -27.85
C SER A 47 8.86 -8.80 -27.55
N HIS A 48 8.44 -8.14 -26.46
CA HIS A 48 7.03 -8.10 -26.01
C HIS A 48 6.59 -6.67 -25.63
N PRO A 49 6.38 -5.77 -26.61
CA PRO A 49 6.08 -4.36 -26.35
C PRO A 49 4.78 -4.14 -25.56
N GLY A 50 3.78 -5.03 -25.69
CA GLY A 50 2.57 -4.98 -24.86
C GLY A 50 2.89 -5.16 -23.38
N LEU A 51 3.65 -6.21 -23.05
CA LEU A 51 4.07 -6.46 -21.66
C LEU A 51 5.01 -5.36 -21.15
N ALA A 52 5.84 -4.79 -22.02
CA ALA A 52 6.67 -3.64 -21.69
C ALA A 52 5.84 -2.42 -21.27
N TYR A 53 4.74 -2.14 -21.99
CA TYR A 53 3.79 -1.10 -21.62
C TYR A 53 3.15 -1.40 -20.26
N ASP A 54 2.75 -2.64 -20.01
CA ASP A 54 2.11 -3.04 -18.76
C ASP A 54 3.04 -2.87 -17.55
N ILE A 55 4.32 -3.27 -17.67
CA ILE A 55 5.33 -3.05 -16.63
C ILE A 55 5.54 -1.55 -16.38
N THR A 56 5.63 -0.76 -17.46
CA THR A 56 5.77 0.70 -17.36
C THR A 56 4.57 1.33 -16.67
N TRP A 57 3.35 0.87 -16.96
CA TRP A 57 2.13 1.33 -16.31
C TRP A 57 2.12 0.98 -14.82
N ILE A 58 2.57 -0.23 -14.44
CA ILE A 58 2.71 -0.62 -13.03
C ILE A 58 3.69 0.32 -12.32
N ALA A 59 4.84 0.62 -12.94
CA ALA A 59 5.84 1.53 -12.38
C ALA A 59 5.28 2.95 -12.16
N ALA A 60 4.62 3.52 -13.17
CA ALA A 60 4.00 4.84 -13.08
C ALA A 60 2.88 4.89 -12.01
N ARG A 61 2.14 3.78 -11.84
CA ARG A 61 1.13 3.67 -10.78
C ARG A 61 1.77 3.65 -9.40
N GLU A 62 2.87 2.93 -9.20
CA GLU A 62 3.62 2.92 -7.95
C GLU A 62 4.17 4.32 -7.60
N GLU A 63 4.73 5.03 -8.59
CA GLU A 63 5.17 6.42 -8.42
C GLU A 63 4.02 7.33 -7.95
N ARG A 64 2.86 7.27 -8.62
CA ARG A 64 1.67 8.03 -8.22
C ARG A 64 1.24 7.71 -6.78
N MET A 65 1.29 6.44 -6.36
CA MET A 65 0.94 6.06 -4.98
C MET A 65 1.92 6.67 -3.96
N LEU A 66 3.21 6.75 -4.29
CA LEU A 66 4.21 7.42 -3.45
C LEU A 66 3.94 8.93 -3.35
N ASP A 67 3.57 9.59 -4.45
CA ASP A 67 3.19 11.00 -4.44
C ASP A 67 1.96 11.26 -3.57
N GLU A 68 0.93 10.43 -3.67
CA GLU A 68 -0.28 10.54 -2.84
C GLU A 68 0.04 10.35 -1.35
N ASN A 69 0.93 9.41 -1.01
CA ASN A 69 1.43 9.22 0.35
C ASN A 69 2.21 10.44 0.84
N LEU A 70 3.10 11.01 0.02
CA LEU A 70 3.89 12.19 0.37
C LEU A 70 3.00 13.43 0.59
N LEU A 71 2.03 13.66 -0.29
CA LEU A 71 1.04 14.73 -0.15
C LEU A 71 0.21 14.55 1.13
N SER A 72 -0.16 13.31 1.46
CA SER A 72 -0.85 12.98 2.71
C SER A 72 -0.03 13.40 3.92
N ILE A 73 1.28 13.09 3.93
CA ILE A 73 2.21 13.51 4.98
C ILE A 73 2.35 15.04 5.03
N GLY A 74 2.28 15.75 3.90
CA GLY A 74 2.41 17.22 3.91
C GLY A 74 1.18 17.96 4.42
N ARG A 75 -0.03 17.45 4.14
CA ARG A 75 -1.28 18.26 4.24
C ARG A 75 -2.29 17.79 5.27
N ARG A 76 -2.17 16.56 5.78
CA ARG A 76 -3.12 15.98 6.74
C ARG A 76 -2.60 16.05 8.17
N THR A 77 -3.50 16.12 9.14
CA THR A 77 -3.17 15.88 10.56
C THR A 77 -2.81 14.42 10.80
N ALA A 78 -2.16 14.09 11.93
CA ALA A 78 -1.79 12.71 12.25
C ALA A 78 -2.98 11.73 12.21
N LEU A 79 -4.17 12.17 12.65
CA LEU A 79 -5.39 11.37 12.61
C LEU A 79 -5.87 11.13 11.18
N GLU A 80 -5.90 12.17 10.36
CA GLU A 80 -6.30 12.10 8.95
C GLU A 80 -5.31 11.27 8.13
N ARG A 81 -4.00 11.36 8.40
CA ARG A 81 -2.96 10.52 7.77
C ARG A 81 -3.14 9.04 8.09
N ALA A 82 -3.40 8.71 9.35
CA ALA A 82 -3.64 7.33 9.77
C ALA A 82 -4.93 6.78 9.14
N ALA A 83 -6.00 7.58 9.12
CA ALA A 83 -7.25 7.21 8.46
C ALA A 83 -7.04 6.96 6.96
N TYR A 84 -6.31 7.86 6.29
CA TYR A 84 -5.96 7.74 4.88
C TYR A 84 -5.20 6.44 4.60
N LEU A 85 -4.11 6.18 5.33
CA LEU A 85 -3.27 5.02 5.09
C LEU A 85 -4.04 3.70 5.27
N ILE A 86 -4.85 3.60 6.33
CA ILE A 86 -5.65 2.40 6.60
C ILE A 86 -6.72 2.22 5.50
N ALA A 87 -7.43 3.30 5.12
CA ALA A 87 -8.41 3.25 4.04
C ALA A 87 -7.78 2.89 2.69
N PHE A 88 -6.58 3.40 2.42
CA PHE A 88 -5.83 3.15 1.21
C PHE A 88 -5.44 1.68 1.08
N ILE A 89 -4.79 1.12 2.11
CA ILE A 89 -4.39 -0.30 2.14
C ILE A 89 -5.63 -1.21 2.06
N SER A 90 -6.69 -0.90 2.81
CA SER A 90 -7.97 -1.63 2.79
C SER A 90 -8.61 -1.64 1.40
N SER A 91 -8.69 -0.47 0.75
CA SER A 91 -9.28 -0.34 -0.58
C SER A 91 -8.48 -1.12 -1.62
N ARG A 92 -7.14 -1.07 -1.55
CA ARG A 92 -6.27 -1.86 -2.44
C ARG A 92 -6.43 -3.36 -2.22
N ALA A 93 -6.45 -3.81 -0.96
CA ALA A 93 -6.65 -5.22 -0.62
C ALA A 93 -8.01 -5.75 -1.13
N ARG A 94 -9.05 -4.91 -1.12
CA ARG A 94 -10.36 -5.27 -1.67
C ARG A 94 -10.33 -5.44 -3.19
N VAL A 95 -9.62 -4.56 -3.92
CA VAL A 95 -9.50 -4.64 -5.39
C VAL A 95 -8.85 -5.95 -5.84
N VAL A 96 -7.81 -6.40 -5.14
CA VAL A 96 -7.08 -7.64 -5.49
C VAL A 96 -7.72 -8.91 -4.92
N GLY A 97 -8.92 -8.81 -4.33
CA GLY A 97 -9.64 -9.95 -3.78
C GLY A 97 -8.98 -10.59 -2.55
N LEU A 98 -8.04 -9.91 -1.89
CA LEU A 98 -7.26 -10.46 -0.78
C LEU A 98 -8.08 -10.75 0.49
N ASN A 99 -9.36 -10.39 0.54
CA ASN A 99 -10.16 -10.51 1.75
C ASN A 99 -11.61 -10.94 1.45
N GLY A 100 -11.81 -12.25 1.25
CA GLY A 100 -13.13 -12.89 1.35
C GLY A 100 -13.75 -12.84 2.76
N ARG A 101 -13.10 -12.16 3.71
CA ARG A 101 -13.60 -11.88 5.06
C ARG A 101 -14.01 -10.42 5.15
N THR A 102 -15.25 -10.19 5.52
CA THR A 102 -15.72 -8.90 6.01
C THR A 102 -15.76 -9.01 7.54
N PRO A 103 -14.98 -8.23 8.29
CA PRO A 103 -14.22 -7.03 7.88
C PRO A 103 -12.81 -7.32 7.31
N VAL A 104 -12.25 -6.35 6.58
CA VAL A 104 -10.90 -6.42 5.99
C VAL A 104 -9.84 -6.40 7.10
N GLN A 105 -8.94 -7.38 7.11
CA GLN A 105 -7.83 -7.45 8.06
C GLN A 105 -6.51 -7.09 7.36
N ILE A 106 -5.78 -6.13 7.94
CA ILE A 106 -4.49 -5.64 7.44
C ILE A 106 -3.40 -6.08 8.42
N PRO A 107 -2.42 -6.91 8.01
CA PRO A 107 -1.36 -7.43 8.89
C PRO A 107 -0.26 -6.40 9.14
N ILE A 108 -0.61 -5.26 9.75
CA ILE A 108 0.33 -4.19 10.11
C ILE A 108 0.41 -4.01 11.62
N THR A 109 1.60 -3.65 12.10
CA THR A 109 1.85 -3.31 13.50
C THR A 109 1.72 -1.80 13.72
N GLN A 110 1.64 -1.37 14.99
CA GLN A 110 1.69 0.05 15.33
C GLN A 110 3.04 0.67 14.95
N GLN A 111 4.12 -0.13 14.98
CA GLN A 111 5.44 0.29 14.53
C GLN A 111 5.44 0.57 13.01
N HIS A 112 4.85 -0.32 12.19
CA HIS A 112 4.70 -0.06 10.75
C HIS A 112 3.94 1.23 10.48
N LEU A 113 2.86 1.47 11.23
CA LEU A 113 2.09 2.70 11.10
C LEU A 113 2.93 3.94 11.50
N ALA A 114 3.70 3.85 12.58
CA ALA A 114 4.60 4.92 13.02
C ALA A 114 5.66 5.24 11.95
N ASP A 115 6.32 4.22 11.42
CA ASP A 115 7.39 4.33 10.42
C ASP A 115 6.90 4.76 9.04
N THR A 116 5.62 4.52 8.72
CA THR A 116 5.02 5.03 7.47
C THR A 116 4.62 6.49 7.62
N LEU A 117 4.03 6.85 8.76
CA LEU A 117 3.46 8.18 8.96
C LEU A 117 4.47 9.23 9.44
N GLY A 118 5.70 8.82 9.77
CA GLY A 118 6.72 9.68 10.38
C GLY A 118 6.31 10.16 11.77
N LEU A 119 5.62 9.31 12.53
CA LEU A 119 5.14 9.62 13.88
C LEU A 119 5.93 8.83 14.91
N SER A 120 6.07 9.37 16.13
CA SER A 120 6.58 8.57 17.24
C SER A 120 5.59 7.46 17.60
N LEU A 121 6.07 6.31 18.07
CA LEU A 121 5.20 5.19 18.47
C LEU A 121 4.14 5.61 19.51
N VAL A 122 4.49 6.49 20.45
CA VAL A 122 3.56 7.04 21.46
C VAL A 122 2.46 7.88 20.80
N HIS A 123 2.81 8.72 19.82
CA HIS A 123 1.82 9.51 19.09
C HIS A 123 0.93 8.60 18.23
N THR A 124 1.52 7.61 17.56
CA THR A 124 0.80 6.61 16.76
C THR A 124 -0.23 5.86 17.60
N ASN A 125 0.14 5.39 18.79
CA ASN A 125 -0.79 4.71 19.70
C ASN A 125 -1.97 5.60 20.14
N LYS A 126 -1.71 6.89 20.42
CA LYS A 126 -2.78 7.85 20.71
C LYS A 126 -3.70 8.04 19.51
N THR A 127 -3.15 8.10 18.30
CA THR A 127 -3.93 8.22 17.06
C THR A 127 -4.78 6.98 16.78
N ILE A 128 -4.20 5.78 16.93
CA ILE A 128 -4.93 4.51 16.79
C ILE A 128 -6.09 4.45 17.79
N ARG A 129 -5.86 4.82 19.06
CA ARG A 129 -6.92 4.85 20.07
C ARG A 129 -8.07 5.78 19.66
N LYS A 130 -7.80 6.96 19.10
CA LYS A 130 -8.85 7.85 18.57
C LYS A 130 -9.66 7.22 17.43
N LEU A 131 -9.05 6.40 16.58
CA LEU A 131 -9.77 5.67 15.51
C LEU A 131 -10.63 4.53 16.09
N ILE A 132 -10.13 3.83 17.11
CA ILE A 132 -10.87 2.80 17.85
C ILE A 132 -12.07 3.40 18.59
N ASP A 133 -11.87 4.52 19.31
CA ASP A 133 -12.94 5.21 20.05
C ASP A 133 -14.08 5.68 19.12
N ARG A 134 -13.74 5.98 17.85
CA ARG A 134 -14.69 6.31 16.77
C ARG A 134 -15.32 5.09 16.11
N LYS A 135 -14.95 3.88 16.53
CA LYS A 135 -15.39 2.59 15.97
C LYS A 135 -15.08 2.42 14.48
N LEU A 136 -13.99 3.03 14.01
CA LEU A 136 -13.56 2.95 12.61
C LEU A 136 -12.69 1.72 12.35
N ILE A 137 -11.92 1.31 13.35
CA ILE A 137 -11.03 0.16 13.32
C ILE A 137 -11.11 -0.62 14.64
N PHE A 138 -10.76 -1.90 14.59
CA PHE A 138 -10.33 -2.67 15.74
C PHE A 138 -8.87 -3.07 15.58
N TRP A 139 -8.16 -3.18 16.70
CA TRP A 139 -6.79 -3.66 16.73
C TRP A 139 -6.75 -4.95 17.55
N ARG A 140 -6.31 -6.05 16.94
CA ARG A 140 -6.23 -7.38 17.56
C ARG A 140 -4.87 -8.01 17.25
N ASP A 141 -4.57 -9.14 17.89
CA ASP A 141 -3.42 -9.96 17.54
C ASP A 141 -3.54 -10.41 16.07
N GLY A 142 -2.64 -9.91 15.23
CA GLY A 142 -2.68 -10.10 13.77
C GLY A 142 -3.01 -8.85 12.94
N GLY A 143 -3.19 -7.68 13.57
CA GLY A 143 -3.16 -6.39 12.88
C GLY A 143 -4.42 -5.54 13.02
N CYS A 144 -4.67 -4.72 12.00
CA CYS A 144 -5.76 -3.74 11.95
C CYS A 144 -6.98 -4.32 11.21
N GLU A 145 -8.11 -4.41 11.90
CA GLU A 145 -9.40 -4.80 11.35
C GLU A 145 -10.20 -3.54 10.99
N VAL A 146 -10.55 -3.37 9.72
CA VAL A 146 -11.22 -2.17 9.20
C VAL A 146 -12.73 -2.32 9.27
N ILE A 147 -13.36 -1.56 10.16
CA ILE A 147 -14.80 -1.65 10.44
C ILE A 147 -15.61 -0.75 9.53
N ASP A 148 -15.15 0.48 9.33
CA ASP A 148 -15.86 1.47 8.51
C ASP A 148 -14.89 2.19 7.57
N ASN A 149 -14.68 1.58 6.40
CA ASN A 149 -13.76 2.10 5.39
C ASN A 149 -14.23 3.43 4.79
N GLU A 150 -15.55 3.64 4.66
CA GLU A 150 -16.08 4.88 4.10
C GLU A 150 -15.92 6.04 5.08
N ARG A 151 -16.18 5.84 6.38
CA ARG A 151 -15.89 6.88 7.36
C ARG A 151 -14.40 7.14 7.56
N LEU A 152 -13.53 6.17 7.30
CA LEU A 152 -12.08 6.42 7.23
C LEU A 152 -11.71 7.31 6.04
N LYS A 153 -12.29 7.07 4.86
CA LYS A 153 -12.13 7.93 3.68
C LYS A 153 -12.63 9.35 3.93
N ASP A 154 -13.81 9.50 4.52
CA ASP A 154 -14.37 10.80 4.88
C ASP A 154 -13.46 11.55 5.86
N LEU A 155 -13.02 10.88 6.92
CA LEU A 155 -12.09 11.43 7.89
C LEU A 155 -10.78 11.83 7.23
N ALA A 156 -10.29 11.05 6.27
CA ALA A 156 -9.10 11.35 5.49
C ALA A 156 -9.31 12.43 4.41
N ARG A 157 -10.54 12.85 4.13
CA ARG A 157 -10.88 13.68 2.96
C ARG A 157 -10.27 13.07 1.69
N TRP A 158 -10.54 11.78 1.48
CA TRP A 158 -10.00 11.03 0.36
C TRP A 158 -11.12 10.30 -0.36
N GLU A 159 -11.22 10.48 -1.66
CA GLU A 159 -12.31 9.95 -2.49
C GLU A 159 -12.16 8.45 -2.80
N GLY A 160 -11.01 7.86 -2.47
CA GLY A 160 -10.68 6.48 -2.78
C GLY A 160 -9.68 6.34 -3.92
N LEU A 161 -9.50 5.11 -4.39
CA LEU A 161 -8.61 4.82 -5.50
C LEU A 161 -9.22 5.39 -6.79
N SER A 162 -8.50 6.26 -7.49
CA SER A 162 -8.87 6.65 -8.85
C SER A 162 -8.69 5.45 -9.77
N GLU A 163 -9.77 4.96 -10.36
CA GLU A 163 -9.75 3.78 -11.21
C GLU A 163 -8.99 4.03 -12.52
N GLY A 164 -7.80 3.43 -12.63
CA GLY A 164 -7.25 3.00 -13.91
C GLY A 164 -7.36 1.49 -13.96
N ARG A 165 -8.10 0.94 -14.94
CA ARG A 165 -8.17 -0.51 -15.14
C ARG A 165 -6.75 -1.03 -15.35
N ARG A 166 -6.33 -1.98 -14.53
CA ARG A 166 -4.99 -2.54 -14.62
C ARG A 166 -4.83 -3.20 -15.99
N PRO A 167 -3.76 -2.90 -16.76
CA PRO A 167 -3.48 -3.65 -17.96
C PRO A 167 -3.34 -5.13 -17.60
N LEU A 168 -4.07 -5.99 -18.34
CA LEU A 168 -4.19 -7.44 -18.12
C LEU A 168 -5.13 -7.94 -16.99
N ILE A 169 -5.98 -7.09 -16.38
CA ILE A 169 -7.13 -7.52 -15.55
C ILE A 169 -8.46 -6.99 -16.09
#